data_AF-A0A9D7KJE5-F1
#
_entry.id   AF-A0A9D7KJE5-F1
#
_cell.length_a   1.000
_cell.length_b   1.000
_cell.length_c   1.000
_cell.angle_alpha   90.00
_cell.angle_beta   90.00
_cell.angle_gamma   90.00
#
_symmetry.space_group_name_H-M   'P 1'
#
loop_
_entity.id
_entity.type
_entity.pdbx_description
1 polymer ?
#
loop_
_entity_poly.entity_id
_entity_poly.type
_entity_poly.pdbx_seq_one_letter_code
_entity_poly.pdbx_strand_id
1 'polypeptide(L)'
;MDNYHFGGYAKTNDVLINFIHSFEREYGVEIDPIYTGKVLYAVSQLSQNGYFNPNDKILVYHTGGLQGKIGFVERFPKYSYLLEDSPII
;
A
#
# COMPACT_ATOMS: atom_id res chain seq x y z
N MET A 1 -14.29 -2.07 -7.24
CA MET A 1 -12.83 -1.92 -7.04
C MET A 1 -12.12 -2.93 -7.95
N ASP A 2 -12.57 -3.06 -9.18
CA ASP A 2 -12.35 -4.33 -9.89
C ASP A 2 -10.95 -4.38 -10.53
N ASN A 3 -10.29 -3.22 -10.64
CA ASN A 3 -8.96 -3.10 -11.25
C ASN A 3 -7.80 -3.01 -10.24
N TYR A 4 -8.08 -2.86 -8.94
CA TYR A 4 -7.05 -2.59 -7.91
C TYR A 4 -7.03 -3.62 -6.78
N HIS A 5 -7.68 -4.77 -6.96
CA HIS A 5 -7.71 -5.83 -5.95
C HIS A 5 -6.49 -6.77 -6.01
N PHE A 6 -5.65 -6.68 -7.04
CA PHE A 6 -4.42 -7.46 -7.21
C PHE A 6 -4.64 -8.98 -7.11
N GLY A 7 -5.67 -9.49 -7.78
CA GLY A 7 -6.02 -10.92 -7.75
C GLY A 7 -6.91 -11.34 -6.57
N GLY A 8 -7.29 -10.43 -5.66
CA GLY A 8 -8.36 -10.63 -4.69
C GLY A 8 -7.93 -10.41 -3.24
N TYR A 9 -8.71 -10.95 -2.30
CA TYR A 9 -8.42 -10.82 -0.86
C TYR A 9 -7.04 -11.39 -0.51
N ALA A 10 -6.25 -10.61 0.25
CA ALA A 10 -4.88 -10.92 0.67
C ALA A 10 -3.88 -11.27 -0.48
N LYS A 11 -4.28 -11.10 -1.74
CA LYS A 11 -3.39 -11.24 -2.89
C LYS A 11 -2.65 -9.93 -3.13
N THR A 12 -1.40 -10.05 -3.53
CA THR A 12 -0.49 -8.96 -3.86
C THR A 12 0.39 -9.36 -5.04
N ASN A 13 1.11 -8.40 -5.61
CA ASN A 13 2.18 -8.62 -6.56
C ASN A 13 3.29 -7.57 -6.34
N ASP A 14 4.36 -7.68 -7.11
CA ASP A 14 5.53 -6.80 -6.95
C ASP A 14 5.18 -5.32 -7.24
N VAL A 15 4.17 -5.04 -8.08
CA VAL A 15 3.70 -3.67 -8.34
C VAL A 15 3.14 -3.02 -7.08
N LEU A 16 2.26 -3.72 -6.34
CA LEU A 16 1.69 -3.20 -5.11
C LEU A 16 2.76 -3.03 -4.02
N ILE A 17 3.63 -4.03 -3.85
CA ILE A 17 4.65 -4.00 -2.81
C ILE A 17 5.69 -2.90 -3.07
N ASN A 18 6.13 -2.71 -4.31
CA ASN A 18 7.06 -1.62 -4.65
C ASN A 18 6.41 -0.24 -4.45
N PHE A 19 5.12 -0.10 -4.75
CA PHE A 19 4.37 1.12 -4.45
C PHE A 19 4.35 1.39 -2.94
N ILE A 20 4.02 0.38 -2.13
CA ILE A 20 4.01 0.52 -0.66
C ILE A 20 5.38 0.96 -0.15
N HIS A 21 6.46 0.29 -0.56
CA HIS A 21 7.81 0.65 -0.12
C HIS A 21 8.20 2.08 -0.51
N SER A 22 7.83 2.50 -1.72
CA SER A 22 8.10 3.87 -2.19
C SER A 22 7.28 4.90 -1.41
N PHE A 23 6.00 4.62 -1.18
CA PHE A 23 5.11 5.48 -0.39
C PHE A 23 5.61 5.62 1.04
N GLU A 24 5.98 4.52 1.70
CA GLU A 24 6.48 4.54 3.08
C GLU A 24 7.75 5.39 3.22
N ARG A 25 8.68 5.28 2.26
CA ARG A 25 9.90 6.12 2.26
C ARG A 25 9.64 7.59 1.94
N GLU A 26 8.69 7.88 1.06
CA GLU A 26 8.37 9.26 0.66
C GLU A 26 7.62 10.01 1.77
N TYR A 27 6.64 9.36 2.41
CA TYR A 27 5.72 10.01 3.34
C TYR A 27 5.98 9.68 4.81
N GLY A 28 6.79 8.66 5.11
CA GLY A 28 7.05 8.21 6.49
C GLY A 28 5.82 7.59 7.18
N VAL A 29 4.83 7.14 6.41
CA VAL A 29 3.59 6.54 6.91
C VAL A 29 3.53 5.07 6.49
N GLU A 30 3.58 4.17 7.46
CA GLU A 30 3.44 2.73 7.21
C GLU A 30 2.02 2.35 6.81
N ILE A 31 1.92 1.40 5.86
CA ILE A 31 0.62 0.93 5.35
C ILE A 31 0.64 -0.58 5.09
N ASP A 32 -0.51 -1.22 5.27
CA ASP A 32 -0.62 -2.67 5.13
C ASP A 32 -0.79 -3.12 3.66
N PRO A 33 -0.23 -4.28 3.26
CA PRO A 33 -0.33 -4.77 1.88
C PRO A 33 -1.68 -5.40 1.52
N ILE A 34 -2.59 -5.58 2.48
CA ILE A 34 -3.88 -6.25 2.27
C ILE A 34 -4.96 -5.23 1.88
N TYR A 35 -5.00 -4.07 2.54
CA TYR A 35 -6.05 -3.07 2.43
C TYR A 35 -5.50 -1.68 2.07
N THR A 36 -4.80 -1.01 2.99
CA THR A 36 -4.46 0.42 2.86
C THR A 36 -3.55 0.65 1.65
N GLY A 37 -2.58 -0.24 1.41
CA GLY A 37 -1.74 -0.21 0.22
C GLY A 37 -2.53 -0.21 -1.09
N LYS A 38 -3.59 -1.01 -1.17
CA LYS A 38 -4.44 -1.09 -2.37
C LYS A 38 -5.25 0.18 -2.57
N VAL A 39 -5.78 0.75 -1.48
CA VAL A 39 -6.54 2.00 -1.53
C VAL A 39 -5.65 3.14 -1.99
N LEU A 40 -4.47 3.30 -1.41
CA LEU A 40 -3.54 4.37 -1.78
C LEU A 40 -2.99 4.19 -3.19
N TYR A 41 -2.73 2.95 -3.62
CA TYR A 41 -2.37 2.67 -5.01
C TYR A 41 -3.49 3.10 -5.97
N ALA A 42 -4.74 2.72 -5.67
CA ALA A 42 -5.89 3.10 -6.49
C ALA A 42 -6.05 4.62 -6.56
N VAL A 43 -5.96 5.33 -5.43
CA VAL A 43 -6.05 6.80 -5.39
C VAL A 43 -4.93 7.44 -6.22
N SER A 44 -3.69 6.95 -6.10
CA SER A 44 -2.56 7.44 -6.89
C SER A 44 -2.79 7.24 -8.39
N GLN A 45 -3.25 6.06 -8.81
CA GLN A 45 -3.56 5.76 -10.21
C GLN A 45 -4.73 6.59 -10.74
N LEU A 46 -5.80 6.76 -9.96
CA LEU A 46 -6.95 7.59 -10.34
C LEU A 46 -6.54 9.05 -10.50
N SER A 47 -5.68 9.56 -9.61
CA SER A 47 -5.11 10.91 -9.71
C SER A 47 -4.29 11.08 -10.99
N GLN A 48 -3.36 10.15 -11.29
CA GLN A 48 -2.53 10.18 -12.50
C GLN A 48 -3.37 10.10 -13.79
N ASN A 49 -4.51 9.41 -13.75
CA ASN A 49 -5.42 9.27 -14.88
C ASN A 49 -6.43 10.43 -15.00
N GLY A 50 -6.30 11.49 -14.19
CA GLY A 50 -7.17 12.67 -14.25
C GLY A 50 -8.61 12.42 -13.78
N TYR A 51 -8.83 11.39 -12.95
CA TYR A 51 -10.15 11.10 -12.40
C TYR A 51 -10.65 12.19 -11.44
N PHE A 52 -9.73 12.78 -10.67
CA PHE A 52 -10.02 13.87 -9.74
C PHE A 52 -9.72 15.23 -10.39
N ASN A 53 -10.50 16.24 -10.04
CA ASN A 53 -10.22 17.61 -10.45
C ASN A 53 -9.00 18.15 -9.68
N PRO A 54 -8.26 19.13 -10.23
CA PRO A 54 -7.06 19.69 -9.57
C PRO A 54 -7.27 20.23 -8.15
N ASN A 55 -8.52 20.59 -7.79
CA ASN A 55 -8.87 21.17 -6.49
C ASN A 55 -9.61 20.20 -5.57
N ASP A 56 -9.82 18.95 -5.99
CA ASP A 56 -10.48 17.95 -5.15
C ASP A 56 -9.58 17.61 -3.95
N LYS A 57 -10.20 17.51 -2.78
CA LYS A 57 -9.52 17.06 -1.55
C LYS A 57 -9.89 15.62 -1.29
N ILE A 58 -8.88 14.75 -1.28
CA ILE A 58 -9.07 13.32 -1.07
C ILE A 58 -8.70 12.99 0.37
N LEU A 59 -9.65 12.42 1.12
CA LEU A 59 -9.42 11.91 2.47
C LEU A 59 -9.39 10.38 2.43
N VAL A 60 -8.27 9.80 2.85
CA VAL A 60 -8.11 8.36 3.02
C VAL A 60 -8.04 8.04 4.51
N TYR A 61 -8.90 7.15 4.98
CA TYR A 61 -8.88 6.67 6.35
C TYR A 61 -7.95 5.45 6.47
N HIS A 62 -6.81 5.61 7.12
CA HIS A 62 -5.93 4.50 7.49
C HIS A 62 -6.39 3.90 8.82
N THR A 63 -7.02 2.73 8.77
CA THR A 63 -7.64 2.08 9.95
C THR A 63 -6.72 1.08 10.66
N GLY A 64 -5.41 1.11 10.39
CA GLY A 64 -4.42 0.18 10.96
C GLY A 64 -4.15 -1.05 10.08
N GLY A 65 -3.88 -2.21 10.70
CA GLY A 65 -3.54 -3.46 10.00
C GLY A 65 -2.04 -3.76 9.93
N LEU A 66 -1.20 -2.88 10.47
CA LEU A 66 0.27 -3.00 10.46
C LEU A 66 0.77 -4.27 11.15
N GLN A 67 0.04 -4.79 12.14
CA GLN A 67 0.37 -6.06 12.81
C GLN A 67 0.45 -7.25 11.84
N GLY A 68 -0.20 -7.17 10.68
CA GLY A 68 -0.13 -8.20 9.64
C GLY A 68 1.15 -8.16 8.79
N LYS A 69 1.94 -7.08 8.86
CA LYS A 69 3.12 -6.85 8.01
C LYS A 69 4.25 -7.83 8.30
N ILE A 70 4.51 -8.12 9.57
CA ILE A 70 5.54 -9.09 9.98
C ILE A 70 5.19 -10.49 9.43
N GLY A 71 3.99 -11.00 9.75
CA GLY A 71 3.55 -12.31 9.27
C GLY A 71 3.43 -12.39 7.74
N PHE A 72 3.16 -11.27 7.07
CA PHE A 72 3.21 -11.17 5.61
C PHE A 72 4.63 -11.41 5.08
N VAL A 73 5.64 -10.74 5.66
CA VAL A 73 7.04 -10.89 5.24
C VAL A 73 7.58 -12.27 5.58
N GLU A 74 7.24 -12.84 6.73
CA GLU A 74 7.58 -14.23 7.07
C GLU A 74 7.04 -15.22 6.03
N ARG A 75 5.80 -15.00 5.57
CA ARG A 75 5.18 -15.81 4.51
C ARG A 75 5.79 -15.57 3.13
N PHE A 76 6.27 -14.37 2.86
CA PHE A 76 6.85 -13.96 1.58
C PHE A 76 8.24 -13.32 1.77
N PRO A 77 9.29 -14.12 2.05
CA PRO A 77 10.61 -13.60 2.41
C PRO A 77 11.27 -12.70 1.35
N LYS A 78 10.84 -12.81 0.09
CA LYS A 78 11.30 -11.92 -1.00
C LYS A 78 10.96 -10.43 -0.79
N TYR A 79 10.10 -10.10 0.18
CA TYR A 79 9.71 -8.74 0.54
C TYR A 79 10.30 -8.29 1.89
N SER A 80 11.41 -8.88 2.33
CA SER A 80 12.07 -8.54 3.61
C SER A 80 12.42 -7.06 3.76
N TYR A 81 12.75 -6.40 2.65
CA TYR A 81 13.07 -4.97 2.61
C TYR A 81 11.94 -4.05 3.09
N LEU A 82 10.69 -4.54 3.16
CA LEU A 82 9.59 -3.78 3.77
C LEU A 82 9.76 -3.56 5.28
N LEU A 83 10.65 -4.32 5.93
CA LEU A 83 10.92 -4.21 7.37
C LEU A 83 12.22 -3.46 7.67
N GLU A 84 13.12 -3.32 6.70
CA GLU A 84 14.43 -2.68 6.89
C GLU A 84 14.31 -1.18 7.22
N ASP A 85 13.26 -0.53 6.69
CA ASP A 85 12.97 0.89 6.88
C ASP A 85 11.84 1.13 7.92
N SER A 86 11.34 0.07 8.57
CA SER A 86 10.20 0.16 9.49
C SER A 86 10.63 0.70 10.86
N PRO A 87 10.01 1.77 11.39
CA PRO A 87 10.29 2.26 12.75
C PRO A 87 9.83 1.30 13.87
N ILE A 88 9.14 0.21 13.53
CA ILE A 88 8.57 -0.75 14.48
C ILE A 88 9.53 -1.91 14.77
N ILE A 89 10.69 -2.00 14.09
CA ILE A 89 11.73 -3.01 14.33
C ILE A 89 13.05 -2.34 14.69
#